data_AF-A0A961B247-F1
#
_entry.id   AF-A0A961B247-F1
#
_cell.length_a   1.000
_cell.length_b   1.000
_cell.length_c   1.000
_cell.angle_alpha   90.00
_cell.angle_beta   90.00
_cell.angle_gamma   90.00
#
_symmetry.space_group_name_H-M   'P 1'
#
loop_
_entity.id
_entity.type
_entity.pdbx_description
1 polymer ?
#
loop_
_entity_poly.entity_id
_entity_poly.type
_entity_poly.pdbx_seq_one_letter_code
_entity_poly.pdbx_strand_id
1 'polypeptide(L)'
;MKHSSFRLTRATKLAALVIALSITAVPESSKAILGLFEKDSGKPATTEAYEGQNTKADGILNEARSLEANNQFSKAHDVYKSIVKTYPRSTAAGEAQFKVAELLQAEGKEKKAFEAYQKFLTEYKSNTRFSEA
;
A
#
# COMPACT_ATOMS: atom_id res chain seq x y z
N MET A 1 31.50 -30.95 33.02
CA MET A 1 31.51 -30.91 31.54
C MET A 1 30.98 -32.23 31.00
N LYS A 2 29.80 -32.23 30.37
CA LYS A 2 29.24 -33.39 29.67
C LYS A 2 28.67 -32.89 28.34
N HIS A 3 29.29 -33.33 27.26
CA HIS A 3 28.80 -33.13 25.90
C HIS A 3 27.55 -33.98 25.68
N SER A 4 26.56 -33.45 24.96
CA SER A 4 25.55 -34.29 24.30
C SER A 4 25.14 -33.66 22.97
N SER A 5 25.93 -34.00 21.97
CA SER A 5 25.59 -34.35 20.59
C SER A 5 24.24 -33.90 20.01
N PHE A 6 24.32 -32.91 19.13
CA PHE A 6 23.35 -32.52 18.12
C PHE A 6 23.36 -33.52 16.96
N ARG A 7 22.28 -34.28 16.71
CA ARG A 7 21.94 -34.89 15.39
C ARG A 7 20.48 -35.30 15.35
N LEU A 8 19.71 -34.76 14.39
CA LEU A 8 18.49 -35.33 13.80
C LEU A 8 18.19 -34.44 12.57
N THR A 9 17.93 -34.84 11.32
CA THR A 9 18.15 -36.04 10.51
C THR A 9 18.07 -35.50 9.07
N ARG A 10 19.02 -35.82 8.20
CA ARG A 10 18.91 -35.62 6.74
C ARG A 10 18.32 -36.88 6.10
N ALA A 11 17.63 -36.73 4.96
CA ALA A 11 17.39 -37.70 3.85
C ALA A 11 15.89 -37.79 3.49
N THR A 12 15.42 -37.28 2.34
CA THR A 12 15.35 -37.93 0.99
C THR A 12 14.58 -39.26 1.02
N LYS A 13 13.60 -39.60 0.17
CA LYS A 13 13.40 -39.37 -1.28
C LYS A 13 12.10 -40.10 -1.72
N LEU A 14 11.54 -39.67 -2.86
CA LEU A 14 10.87 -40.48 -3.91
C LEU A 14 9.55 -41.24 -3.63
N ALA A 15 8.52 -40.96 -4.43
CA ALA A 15 7.95 -41.94 -5.37
C ALA A 15 6.96 -41.27 -6.34
N ALA A 16 7.23 -41.44 -7.64
CA ALA A 16 6.34 -41.09 -8.74
C ALA A 16 5.36 -42.24 -9.02
N LEU A 17 4.16 -41.93 -9.52
CA LEU A 17 3.33 -42.91 -10.24
C LEU A 17 2.58 -42.20 -11.37
N VAL A 18 2.85 -42.62 -12.61
CA VAL A 18 2.13 -42.28 -13.84
C VAL A 18 1.64 -43.60 -14.44
N ILE A 19 0.62 -43.50 -15.33
CA ILE A 19 0.10 -44.46 -16.32
C ILE A 19 -1.26 -45.06 -15.89
N ALA A 20 -2.32 -45.18 -16.69
CA ALA A 20 -2.84 -44.51 -17.89
C ALA A 20 -4.27 -45.08 -18.17
N LEU A 21 -5.10 -44.30 -18.88
CA LEU A 21 -6.21 -44.69 -19.77
C LEU A 21 -7.45 -45.43 -19.21
N SER A 22 -8.54 -44.66 -19.02
CA SER A 22 -9.87 -45.04 -19.51
C SER A 22 -10.73 -43.78 -19.72
N ILE A 23 -11.12 -43.54 -20.97
CA ILE A 23 -11.89 -42.37 -21.42
C ILE A 23 -13.37 -42.75 -21.39
N THR A 24 -14.16 -42.15 -20.50
CA THR A 24 -15.60 -41.94 -20.73
C THR A 24 -16.06 -40.62 -20.11
N ALA A 25 -16.62 -39.75 -20.97
CA ALA A 25 -17.47 -38.60 -20.68
C ALA A 25 -16.94 -37.53 -19.70
N VAL A 26 -16.07 -36.64 -20.19
CA VAL A 26 -15.93 -35.28 -19.64
C VAL A 26 -16.51 -34.31 -20.69
N PRO A 27 -17.48 -33.44 -20.33
CA PRO A 27 -17.97 -32.45 -21.28
C PRO A 27 -16.87 -31.45 -21.63
N GLU A 28 -16.86 -31.05 -22.90
CA GLU A 28 -15.87 -30.21 -23.56
C GLU A 28 -15.37 -29.03 -22.72
N SER A 29 -14.09 -29.04 -22.38
CA SER A 29 -13.34 -27.86 -21.96
C SER A 29 -12.05 -27.80 -22.78
N SER A 30 -12.21 -27.57 -24.08
CA SER A 30 -11.09 -27.44 -25.02
C SER A 30 -11.05 -26.04 -25.60
N LYS A 31 -10.56 -25.09 -24.80
CA LYS A 31 -9.82 -23.94 -25.32
C LYS A 31 -8.50 -23.80 -24.58
N ALA A 32 -7.49 -24.36 -25.24
CA ALA A 32 -6.13 -23.85 -25.36
C ALA A 32 -5.32 -23.59 -24.08
N ILE A 33 -4.25 -24.39 -23.99
CA ILE A 33 -2.94 -24.04 -23.45
C ILE A 33 -2.50 -22.69 -24.05
N LEU A 34 -2.82 -21.57 -23.40
CA LEU A 34 -2.21 -20.26 -23.63
C LEU A 34 -2.56 -19.30 -22.49
N GLY A 35 -1.83 -19.46 -21.38
CA GLY A 35 -2.02 -18.63 -20.19
C GLY A 35 -0.95 -18.84 -19.12
N LEU A 36 0.29 -19.18 -19.51
CA LEU A 36 1.43 -19.30 -18.60
C LEU A 36 1.97 -17.93 -18.14
N PHE A 37 1.06 -16.96 -18.02
CA PHE A 37 1.25 -15.66 -17.42
C PHE A 37 -0.01 -15.37 -16.62
N GLU A 38 -0.19 -16.16 -15.56
CA GLU A 38 -1.11 -15.86 -14.47
C GLU A 38 -0.52 -14.64 -13.73
N LYS A 39 -0.68 -13.48 -14.38
CA LYS A 39 -0.52 -12.18 -13.74
C LYS A 39 -1.62 -12.12 -12.71
N ASP A 40 -1.27 -12.51 -11.50
CA ASP A 40 -1.97 -12.15 -10.28
C ASP A 40 -1.95 -10.62 -10.16
N SER A 41 -2.68 -9.94 -11.04
CA SER A 41 -3.23 -8.62 -10.75
C SER A 41 -4.36 -8.88 -9.76
N GLY A 42 -3.97 -9.16 -8.52
CA GLY A 42 -4.86 -9.09 -7.39
C GLY A 42 -5.65 -7.80 -7.55
N LYS A 43 -6.96 -7.92 -7.78
CA LYS A 43 -7.85 -6.78 -7.86
C LYS A 43 -7.56 -5.94 -6.61
N PRO A 44 -7.04 -4.70 -6.72
CA PRO A 44 -6.79 -3.89 -5.54
C PRO A 44 -8.13 -3.72 -4.86
N ALA A 45 -8.19 -4.09 -3.58
CA ALA A 45 -9.37 -4.19 -2.73
C ALA A 45 -10.55 -3.29 -3.16
N THR A 46 -11.49 -3.80 -3.96
CA THR A 46 -12.77 -3.16 -4.37
C THR A 46 -12.72 -1.64 -4.59
N THR A 47 -12.78 -1.21 -5.85
CA THR A 47 -12.82 0.20 -6.30
C THR A 47 -13.75 1.09 -5.45
N GLU A 48 -14.89 0.57 -4.99
CA GLU A 48 -15.87 1.24 -4.12
C GLU A 48 -15.31 1.71 -2.75
N ALA A 49 -14.41 0.92 -2.13
CA ALA A 49 -13.83 1.23 -0.82
C ALA A 49 -12.67 2.23 -0.90
N TYR A 50 -11.96 2.28 -2.04
CA TYR A 50 -10.95 3.31 -2.32
C TYR A 50 -11.62 4.63 -2.70
N GLU A 51 -12.67 4.60 -3.51
CA GLU A 51 -13.44 5.78 -3.91
C GLU A 51 -14.18 6.42 -2.74
N GLY A 52 -14.72 5.60 -1.81
CA GLY A 52 -15.37 6.09 -0.60
C GLY A 52 -14.44 6.79 0.39
N GLN A 53 -13.15 6.43 0.42
CA GLN A 53 -12.14 7.15 1.23
C GLN A 53 -11.67 8.43 0.53
N ASN A 54 -11.49 8.41 -0.80
CA ASN A 54 -11.09 9.60 -1.56
C ASN A 54 -12.12 10.71 -1.46
N THR A 55 -13.39 10.43 -1.76
CA THR A 55 -14.47 11.44 -1.75
C THR A 55 -14.61 12.15 -0.40
N LYS A 56 -14.51 11.42 0.72
CA LYS A 56 -14.55 12.00 2.07
C LYS A 56 -13.28 12.80 2.40
N ALA A 57 -12.12 12.30 2.01
CA ALA A 57 -10.85 12.95 2.28
C ALA A 57 -10.68 14.24 1.46
N ASP A 58 -11.19 14.29 0.22
CA ASP A 58 -11.09 15.45 -0.67
C ASP A 58 -11.82 16.67 -0.11
N GLY A 59 -12.99 16.48 0.51
CA GLY A 59 -13.72 17.56 1.18
C GLY A 59 -12.91 18.19 2.33
N ILE A 60 -12.28 17.34 3.15
CA ILE A 60 -11.46 17.76 4.29
C ILE A 60 -10.15 18.39 3.80
N LEU A 61 -9.59 17.91 2.69
CA LEU A 61 -8.40 18.48 2.08
C LEU A 61 -8.65 19.92 1.61
N ASN A 62 -9.81 20.19 1.00
CA ASN A 62 -10.20 21.54 0.60
C ASN A 62 -10.35 22.48 1.80
N GLU A 63 -10.88 21.98 2.92
CA GLU A 63 -10.92 22.74 4.18
C GLU A 63 -9.51 23.09 4.66
N ALA A 64 -8.59 22.12 4.70
CA ALA A 64 -7.20 22.35 5.12
C ALA A 64 -6.50 23.40 4.24
N ARG A 65 -6.68 23.33 2.92
CA ARG A 65 -6.16 24.32 1.97
C ARG A 65 -6.76 25.70 2.19
N SER A 66 -8.04 25.78 2.51
CA SER A 66 -8.69 27.06 2.85
C SER A 66 -8.10 27.66 4.13
N LEU A 67 -7.88 26.85 5.17
CA LEU A 67 -7.23 27.29 6.41
C LEU A 67 -5.80 27.80 6.15
N GLU A 68 -5.04 27.10 5.31
CA GLU A 68 -3.69 27.51 4.88
C GLU A 68 -3.73 28.85 4.13
N ALA A 69 -4.65 29.00 3.17
CA ALA A 69 -4.84 30.25 2.42
C ALA A 69 -5.23 31.44 3.32
N ASN A 70 -5.91 31.17 4.42
CA ASN A 70 -6.26 32.15 5.45
C ASN A 70 -5.15 32.37 6.50
N ASN A 71 -3.94 31.87 6.27
CA ASN A 71 -2.79 31.93 7.20
C ASN A 71 -3.05 31.25 8.56
N GLN A 72 -4.04 30.37 8.65
CA GLN A 72 -4.35 29.60 9.86
C GLN A 72 -3.53 28.31 9.90
N PHE A 73 -2.21 28.43 9.83
CA PHE A 73 -1.27 27.32 9.63
C PHE A 73 -1.38 26.21 10.68
N SER A 74 -1.56 26.54 11.96
CA SER A 74 -1.72 25.52 13.00
C SER A 74 -2.99 24.70 12.82
N LYS A 75 -4.11 25.34 12.44
CA LYS A 75 -5.37 24.64 12.15
C LYS A 75 -5.24 23.79 10.90
N ALA A 76 -4.65 24.34 9.83
CA ALA A 76 -4.39 23.62 8.60
C ALA A 76 -3.55 22.36 8.86
N HIS A 77 -2.48 22.49 9.64
CA HIS A 77 -1.63 21.37 10.04
C HIS A 77 -2.42 20.27 10.79
N ASP A 78 -3.31 20.63 11.70
CA ASP A 78 -4.14 19.65 12.42
C ASP A 78 -5.13 18.94 11.51
N VAL A 79 -5.77 19.67 10.58
CA VAL A 79 -6.67 19.08 9.59
C VAL A 79 -5.91 18.16 8.65
N TYR A 80 -4.76 18.56 8.12
CA TYR A 80 -3.93 17.69 7.29
C TYR A 80 -3.51 16.41 8.02
N LYS A 81 -3.08 16.50 9.28
CA LYS A 81 -2.80 15.32 10.10
C LYS A 81 -4.01 14.41 10.29
N SER A 82 -5.21 14.99 10.40
CA SER A 82 -6.44 14.21 10.53
C SER A 82 -6.72 13.38 9.28
N ILE A 83 -6.43 13.92 8.08
CA ILE A 83 -6.58 13.21 6.80
C ILE A 83 -5.64 12.00 6.77
N VAL A 84 -4.36 12.21 7.07
CA VAL A 84 -3.34 11.15 7.11
C VAL A 84 -3.75 10.03 8.08
N LYS A 85 -4.30 10.38 9.25
CA LYS A 85 -4.71 9.41 10.27
C LYS A 85 -5.98 8.64 9.90
N THR A 86 -6.96 9.33 9.33
CA THR A 86 -8.33 8.81 9.15
C THR A 86 -8.50 8.14 7.78
N TYR A 87 -7.82 8.66 6.77
CA TYR A 87 -7.91 8.20 5.38
C TYR A 87 -6.52 7.86 4.82
N PRO A 88 -5.71 7.01 5.48
CA PRO A 88 -4.31 6.79 5.12
C PRO A 88 -4.10 6.22 3.70
N ARG A 89 -5.14 5.68 3.08
CA ARG A 89 -5.09 5.11 1.72
C ARG A 89 -5.67 6.04 0.64
N SER A 90 -6.12 7.24 1.01
CA SER A 90 -6.64 8.19 0.03
C SER A 90 -5.52 8.91 -0.70
N THR A 91 -5.81 9.39 -1.92
CA THR A 91 -4.92 10.29 -2.66
C THR A 91 -4.61 11.56 -1.86
N ALA A 92 -5.62 12.10 -1.17
CA ALA A 92 -5.51 13.26 -0.29
C ALA A 92 -4.54 13.06 0.88
N ALA A 93 -4.36 11.83 1.39
CA ALA A 93 -3.43 11.59 2.48
C ALA A 93 -1.96 11.79 2.08
N GLY A 94 -1.61 11.51 0.82
CA GLY A 94 -0.27 11.81 0.32
C GLY A 94 0.02 13.31 0.32
N GLU A 95 -0.89 14.09 -0.25
CA GLU A 95 -0.78 15.55 -0.25
C GLU A 95 -0.78 16.12 1.17
N ALA A 96 -1.69 15.67 2.03
CA ALA A 96 -1.77 16.12 3.40
C ALA A 96 -0.49 15.84 4.19
N GLN A 97 0.13 14.66 4.00
CA GLN A 97 1.40 14.32 4.66
C GLN A 97 2.55 15.22 4.18
N PHE A 98 2.59 15.56 2.89
CA PHE A 98 3.55 16.51 2.35
C PHE A 98 3.34 17.91 2.95
N LYS A 99 2.09 18.38 2.99
CA LYS A 99 1.73 19.67 3.59
C LYS A 99 2.07 19.78 5.08
N VAL A 100 1.89 18.71 5.84
CA VAL A 100 2.36 18.65 7.24
C VAL A 100 3.86 18.91 7.34
N ALA A 101 4.65 18.32 6.46
CA ALA A 101 6.10 18.51 6.44
C ALA A 101 6.48 19.95 6.06
N GLU A 102 5.82 20.54 5.04
CA GLU A 102 6.03 21.94 4.64
C GLU A 102 5.73 22.92 5.78
N LEU A 103 4.59 22.72 6.48
CA LEU A 103 4.20 23.58 7.59
C LEU A 103 5.17 23.46 8.77
N LEU A 104 5.62 22.24 9.11
CA LEU A 104 6.63 22.04 10.14
C LEU A 104 7.97 22.71 9.79
N GLN A 105 8.33 22.71 8.51
CA GLN A 105 9.54 23.39 8.03
C GLN A 105 9.39 24.92 8.15
N ALA A 106 8.24 25.47 7.74
CA ALA A 106 7.93 26.89 7.88
C ALA A 106 7.91 27.35 9.36
N GLU A 107 7.52 26.47 10.28
CA GLU A 107 7.57 26.70 11.73
C GLU A 107 8.99 26.57 12.34
N GLY A 108 10.01 26.27 11.52
CA GLY A 108 11.40 26.07 11.99
C GLY A 108 11.63 24.74 12.71
N LYS A 109 10.67 23.80 12.66
CA LYS A 109 10.77 22.48 13.29
C LYS A 109 11.45 21.48 12.35
N GLU A 110 12.66 21.79 11.91
CA GLU A 110 13.40 21.08 10.86
C GLU A 110 13.46 19.57 11.08
N LYS A 111 13.78 19.11 12.30
CA LYS A 111 13.84 17.67 12.61
C LYS A 111 12.50 16.97 12.35
N LYS A 112 11.39 17.59 12.78
CA LYS A 112 10.05 17.04 12.59
C LYS A 112 9.62 17.08 11.12
N ALA A 113 9.98 18.15 10.41
CA ALA A 113 9.74 18.26 8.98
C ALA A 113 10.46 17.15 8.21
N PHE A 114 11.73 16.90 8.55
CA PHE A 114 12.52 15.81 7.96
C PHE A 114 11.86 14.44 8.18
N GLU A 115 11.46 14.12 9.42
CA GLU A 115 10.73 12.89 9.73
C GLU A 115 9.42 12.78 8.92
N ALA A 116 8.68 13.88 8.79
CA ALA A 116 7.44 13.93 8.03
C ALA A 116 7.65 13.75 6.51
N TYR A 117 8.72 14.32 5.94
CA TYR A 117 9.11 14.10 4.55
C TYR A 117 9.58 12.66 4.31
N GLN A 118 10.37 12.09 5.22
CA GLN A 118 10.76 10.68 5.13
C GLN A 118 9.52 9.78 5.11
N LYS A 119 8.54 10.05 5.97
CA LYS A 119 7.27 9.33 5.97
C LYS A 119 6.51 9.49 4.65
N PHE A 120 6.44 10.70 4.11
CA PHE A 120 5.84 10.94 2.78
C PHE A 120 6.50 10.08 1.70
N LEU A 121 7.83 10.07 1.64
CA LEU A 121 8.59 9.33 0.62
C LEU A 121 8.45 7.81 0.77
N THR A 122 8.40 7.31 2.00
CA THR A 122 8.35 5.86 2.29
C THR A 122 6.96 5.27 2.17
N GLU A 123 5.92 6.00 2.61
CA GLU A 123 4.56 5.48 2.71
C GLU A 123 3.63 5.95 1.59
N TYR A 124 3.85 7.16 1.04
CA TYR A 124 2.90 7.79 0.12
C TYR A 124 3.43 7.91 -1.30
N LYS A 125 4.71 8.28 -1.50
CA LYS A 125 5.33 8.33 -2.83
C LYS A 125 5.60 6.95 -3.43
N SER A 126 5.75 5.93 -2.58
CA SER A 126 5.89 4.53 -3.00
C SER A 126 4.55 3.90 -3.38
N ASN A 127 3.47 4.27 -2.67
CA ASN A 127 2.12 3.74 -2.89
C ASN A 127 1.33 4.52 -3.96
N THR A 128 1.53 5.83 -4.04
CA THR A 128 0.97 6.69 -5.07
C THR A 128 2.05 6.87 -6.10
N ARG A 129 1.83 6.45 -7.35
CA ARG A 129 2.71 6.68 -8.53
C ARG A 129 2.97 8.17 -8.80
N PHE A 130 3.55 8.91 -7.86
CA PHE A 130 3.97 10.31 -8.00
C PHE A 130 5.34 10.39 -8.72
N SER A 131 5.74 9.34 -9.45
CA SER A 131 6.96 9.29 -10.24
C SER A 131 6.78 9.72 -11.70
N GLU A 132 5.58 10.17 -12.09
CA GLU A 132 5.32 10.73 -13.42
C GLU A 132 4.72 12.13 -13.28
N ALA A 133 5.61 13.13 -13.21
CA ALA A 133 5.35 14.51 -13.60
C ALA A 133 6.60 15.06 -14.26
#